data_AF-A0A2T1KGJ1-F1
#
_entry.id   AF-A0A2T1KGJ1-F1
#
_cell.length_a   1.000
_cell.length_b   1.000
_cell.length_c   1.000
_cell.angle_alpha   90.00
_cell.angle_beta   90.00
_cell.angle_gamma   90.00
#
_symmetry.space_group_name_H-M   'P 1'
#
loop_
_entity.id
_entity.type
_entity.pdbx_description
1 polymer ?
#
loop_
_entity_poly.entity_id
_entity_poly.type
_entity_poly.pdbx_seq_one_letter_code
_entity_poly.pdbx_strand_id
1 'polypeptide(L)' 'MVLTNLEQEELWLQGWDALDDFIERYPGGYLLLPDYKEVSLGEAQEWIQIAAYESNKTVFATEYYKGKSSILINKVPA' A
#
# COMPACT_ATOMS: atom_id res chain seq x y z
N MET A 1 -0.58 -14.33 -14.49
CA MET A 1 0.66 -15.14 -14.48
C MET A 1 1.16 -15.10 -13.04
N VAL A 2 1.61 -16.21 -12.46
CA VAL A 2 2.17 -16.19 -11.11
C VAL A 2 3.61 -15.70 -11.22
N LEU A 3 3.96 -14.68 -10.44
CA LEU A 3 5.30 -14.12 -10.40
C LEU A 3 6.28 -15.10 -9.74
N THR A 4 7.55 -15.00 -10.11
CA THR A 4 8.65 -15.69 -9.42
C THR A 4 8.88 -15.07 -8.04
N ASN A 5 9.51 -15.81 -7.12
CA ASN A 5 9.82 -15.29 -5.79
C ASN A 5 10.63 -13.98 -5.83
N LEU A 6 11.55 -13.85 -6.79
CA LEU A 6 12.34 -12.63 -6.97
C LEU A 6 11.46 -11.45 -7.37
N GLU A 7 10.57 -11.64 -8.34
CA GLU A 7 9.62 -10.60 -8.77
C GLU A 7 8.63 -10.22 -7.65
N GLN A 8 8.25 -11.18 -6.80
CA GLN A 8 7.43 -10.91 -5.62
C GLN A 8 8.17 -10.09 -4.57
N GLU A 9 9.45 -10.39 -4.29
CA GLU A 9 10.27 -9.59 -3.38
C GLU A 9 10.49 -8.17 -3.92
N GLU A 10 10.76 -8.02 -5.22
CA GLU A 10 10.88 -6.71 -5.85
C GLU A 10 9.59 -5.89 -5.74
N LEU A 11 8.42 -6.50 -5.99
CA LEU A 11 7.13 -5.82 -5.81
C LEU A 11 6.84 -5.43 -4.37
N TRP A 12 7.22 -6.28 -3.41
CA TRP A 12 7.06 -5.96 -2.00
C TRP A 12 7.89 -4.73 -1.63
N LEU A 13 9.17 -4.69 -2.02
CA LEU A 13 10.05 -3.55 -1.77
C LEU A 13 9.55 -2.27 -2.45
N GLN A 14 9.15 -2.36 -3.73
CA GLN A 14 8.58 -1.22 -4.46
C GLN A 14 7.32 -0.67 -3.78
N GLY A 15 6.45 -1.55 -3.27
CA GLY A 15 5.26 -1.13 -2.53
C GLY A 15 5.60 -0.44 -1.21
N TRP A 16 6.63 -0.90 -0.51
CA TRP A 16 7.13 -0.27 0.71
C TRP A 16 7.73 1.11 0.46
N ASP A 17 8.64 1.22 -0.50
CA ASP A 17 9.28 2.48 -0.86
C ASP A 17 8.23 3.52 -1.28
N ALA A 18 7.23 3.10 -2.07
CA ALA A 18 6.13 3.97 -2.46
C ALA A 18 5.25 4.39 -1.27
N LEU A 19 4.98 3.51 -0.30
CA LEU A 19 4.23 3.88 0.90
C LEU A 19 4.99 4.93 1.72
N ASP A 20 6.31 4.73 1.90
CA ASP A 20 7.16 5.65 2.65
C ASP A 20 7.17 7.06 2.01
N ASP A 21 7.39 7.12 0.69
CA ASP A 21 7.28 8.35 -0.10
C ASP A 21 5.93 9.07 0.09
N PHE A 22 4.83 8.33 0.16
CA PHE A 22 3.49 8.90 0.38
C PHE A 22 3.32 9.42 1.80
N ILE A 23 3.84 8.72 2.82
CA ILE A 23 3.80 9.15 4.21
C ILE A 23 4.59 10.46 4.40
N GLU A 24 5.76 10.56 3.77
CA GLU A 24 6.58 11.78 3.79
C GLU A 24 5.86 12.97 3.12
N ARG A 25 5.16 12.74 2.00
CA ARG A 25 4.42 13.78 1.28
C ARG A 25 3.12 14.19 1.97
N TYR A 26 2.47 13.27 2.68
CA TYR A 26 1.17 13.48 3.33
C TYR A 26 1.24 13.16 4.83
N PRO A 27 2.05 13.92 5.60
CA PRO A 27 2.25 13.64 7.01
C PRO A 27 0.96 13.82 7.82
N GLY A 28 0.73 12.91 8.77
CA GLY A 28 -0.38 12.99 9.72
C GLY A 28 -1.75 12.54 9.18
N GLY A 29 -1.81 12.09 7.93
CA GLY A 29 -2.95 11.41 7.33
C GLY A 29 -3.19 10.00 7.86
N TYR A 30 -4.33 9.40 7.52
CA TYR A 30 -4.63 8.01 7.84
C TYR A 30 -4.13 7.07 6.73
N LEU A 31 -3.79 5.83 7.09
CA LEU A 31 -3.61 4.75 6.14
C LEU A 31 -4.92 3.97 6.03
N LEU A 32 -5.41 3.84 4.82
CA LEU A 32 -6.71 3.26 4.54
C LEU A 32 -6.55 2.08 3.57
N LEU A 33 -7.19 0.96 3.88
CA LEU A 33 -7.42 -0.12 2.93
C LEU A 33 -8.75 0.11 2.18
N PRO A 34 -9.10 -0.74 1.17
CA PRO A 34 -10.41 -0.68 0.54
C PRO A 34 -11.55 -0.68 1.58
N ASP A 35 -12.66 -0.05 1.21
CA ASP A 35 -13.79 0.25 2.11
C ASP A 35 -13.48 1.23 3.25
N TYR A 36 -12.42 2.04 3.08
CA TYR A 36 -11.98 3.06 4.06
C TYR A 36 -11.63 2.49 5.44
N LYS A 37 -11.18 1.22 5.47
CA LYS A 37 -10.71 0.61 6.72
C LYS A 37 -9.40 1.26 7.15
N GLU A 38 -9.42 1.95 8.28
CA GLU A 38 -8.22 2.48 8.93
C GLU A 38 -7.31 1.34 9.40
N VAL A 39 -6.02 1.47 9.10
CA VAL A 39 -5.00 0.50 9.48
C VAL A 39 -3.78 1.18 10.06
N SER A 40 -3.05 0.45 10.88
CA SER A 40 -1.71 0.83 11.33
C SER A 40 -0.68 0.68 10.20
N LEU A 41 0.51 1.26 10.39
CA LEU A 41 1.62 1.08 9.46
C LEU A 41 2.00 -0.40 9.32
N GLY A 42 2.04 -1.17 10.42
CA GLY A 42 2.35 -2.60 10.37
C GLY A 42 1.34 -3.40 9.54
N GLU A 43 0.04 -3.12 9.70
CA GLU A 43 -1.01 -3.76 8.90
C GLU A 43 -0.94 -3.36 7.42
N ALA A 44 -0.59 -2.10 7.12
CA ALA A 44 -0.36 -1.65 5.75
C ALA A 44 0.85 -2.37 5.10
N GLN A 45 1.93 -2.56 5.87
CA GLN A 45 3.12 -3.29 5.43
C GLN A 45 2.81 -4.77 5.14
N GLU A 46 2.05 -5.42 6.03
CA GLU A 46 1.58 -6.79 5.83
C GLU A 46 0.68 -6.90 4.60
N TRP A 47 -0.22 -5.94 4.40
CA TRP A 47 -1.09 -5.89 3.22
C TRP A 47 -0.30 -5.79 1.91
N ILE A 48 0.73 -4.94 1.85
CA ILE A 48 1.63 -4.81 0.70
C ILE A 48 2.36 -6.14 0.43
N GLN A 49 2.87 -6.77 1.48
CA GLN A 49 3.53 -8.06 1.37
C GLN A 49 2.57 -9.10 0.78
N ILE A 50 1.38 -9.28 1.36
CA ILE A 50 0.35 -10.20 0.86
C ILE A 50 0.03 -9.92 -0.61
N ALA A 51 -0.15 -8.65 -0.99
CA ALA A 51 -0.42 -8.28 -2.37
C ALA A 51 0.70 -8.79 -3.32
N ALA A 52 1.96 -8.57 -2.97
CA ALA A 52 3.10 -9.03 -3.77
C ALA A 52 3.14 -10.56 -3.93
N TYR A 53 2.95 -11.32 -2.85
CA TYR A 53 2.90 -12.80 -2.90
C TYR A 53 1.67 -13.35 -3.63
N GLU A 54 0.60 -12.56 -3.72
CA GLU A 54 -0.57 -12.84 -4.57
C GLU A 54 -0.34 -12.44 -6.05
N SER A 55 0.86 -12.01 -6.43
CA SER A 55 1.17 -11.47 -7.77
C SER A 55 0.35 -10.21 -8.13
N ASN A 56 0.06 -9.40 -7.13
CA ASN A 56 -0.54 -8.08 -7.26
C ASN A 56 0.52 -7.00 -6.93
N LYS A 57 0.37 -5.83 -7.53
CA LYS A 57 1.10 -4.63 -7.12
C LYS A 57 0.21 -3.73 -6.28
N THR A 58 0.84 -2.96 -5.40
CA THR A 58 0.14 -1.96 -4.59
C THR A 58 0.13 -0.62 -5.31
N VAL A 59 -1.01 0.04 -5.32
CA VAL A 59 -1.19 1.40 -5.86
C VAL A 59 -1.78 2.29 -4.77
N PHE A 60 -1.23 3.49 -4.67
CA PHE A 60 -1.56 4.46 -3.64
C PHE A 60 -2.35 5.61 -4.26
N ALA A 61 -3.41 6.04 -3.57
CA ALA A 61 -4.18 7.22 -3.90
C ALA A 61 -4.29 8.13 -2.69
N THR A 62 -4.45 9.42 -2.91
CA THR A 62 -4.74 10.38 -1.85
C THR A 62 -6.23 10.58 -1.74
N GLU A 63 -6.80 10.42 -0.55
CA GLU A 63 -8.22 10.58 -0.25
C GLU A 63 -8.43 11.57 0.89
N TYR A 64 -9.47 12.39 0.80
CA TYR A 64 -9.82 13.29 1.90
C TYR A 64 -10.74 12.57 2.89
N TYR A 65 -10.20 12.20 4.05
CA TYR A 65 -10.88 11.37 5.04
C TYR A 65 -10.75 11.98 6.43
N LYS A 66 -11.89 12.12 7.14
CA LYS A 66 -11.98 12.72 8.49
C LYS A 66 -11.21 14.04 8.64
N GLY A 67 -11.27 14.88 7.61
CA GLY A 67 -10.65 16.21 7.63
C GLY A 67 -9.15 16.21 7.29
N LYS A 68 -8.58 15.08 6.87
CA LYS A 68 -7.15 14.95 6.55
C LYS A 68 -6.92 14.28 5.20
N SER A 69 -5.89 14.73 4.48
CA SER A 69 -5.35 14.03 3.32
C SER A 69 -4.76 12.70 3.79
N SER A 70 -5.37 11.60 3.40
CA SER A 70 -5.08 10.25 3.82
C SER A 70 -4.65 9.40 2.62
N ILE A 71 -3.98 8.28 2.88
CA ILE A 71 -3.43 7.41 1.84
C ILE A 71 -4.32 6.18 1.74
N LEU A 72 -4.94 5.97 0.58
CA LEU A 72 -5.69 4.77 0.25
C LEU A 72 -4.76 3.79 -0.47
N ILE A 73 -4.62 2.59 0.09
CA ILE A 73 -3.74 1.52 -0.35
C ILE A 73 -4.61 0.48 -1.06
N ASN A 74 -4.45 0.37 -2.37
CA ASN A 74 -5.19 -0.59 -3.19
C ASN A 74 -4.23 -1.65 -3.73
N LYS A 75 -4.75 -2.87 -3.97
CA LYS A 75 -4.03 -3.91 -4.72
C LYS A 75 -4.64 -4.06 -6.10
N VAL A 76 -3.80 -4.20 -7.11
CA VAL A 76 -4.21 -4.44 -8.50
C VAL A 76 -3.32 -5.53 -9.11
N PRO A 77 -3.79 -6.28 -10.12
CA PRO A 77 -2.96 -7.26 -10.81
C PRO A 77 -1.65 -6.62 -11.29
N ALA A 78 -0.52 -7.31 -11.06
CA ALA A 78 0.82 -6.85 -11.41
C ALA A 78 0.98 -6.70 -12.93
#